data_AF-A0A2D7VMG8-F1
#
_entry.id   AF-A0A2D7VMG8-F1
#
_cell.length_a   1.000
_cell.length_b   1.000
_cell.length_c   1.000
_cell.angle_alpha   90.00
_cell.angle_beta   90.00
_cell.angle_gamma   90.00
#
_symmetry.space_group_name_H-M   'P 1'
#
loop_
_entity.id
_entity.type
_entity.pdbx_description
1 polymer ?
#
loop_
_entity_poly.entity_id
_entity_poly.type
_entity_poly.pdbx_seq_one_letter_code
_entity_poly.pdbx_strand_id
1 'polypeptide(L)'
;MTDQEHDNGVRLDRWLWAARFFKTRAEAVEAVRAGHVLLNDHRTRSAKSIRCNDRLRIRRKTAVYHITVQQLIDKRVSAAIAAQTYVEDPDSIERREALRQQLRLQPQPVRQSRGRPDKKERRQLQQMRYADGRG
;
A
#
# COMPACT_ATOMS: atom_id res chain seq x y z
N MET A 1 0.76 33.37 -18.79
CA MET A 1 1.21 34.01 -17.53
C MET A 1 0.45 33.30 -16.41
N THR A 2 0.93 32.13 -16.01
CA THR A 2 0.22 31.28 -15.03
C THR A 2 0.54 31.77 -13.63
N ASP A 3 -0.50 32.26 -12.95
CA ASP A 3 -0.57 32.45 -11.51
C ASP A 3 0.13 31.28 -10.78
N GLN A 4 1.34 31.53 -10.29
CA GLN A 4 1.90 30.72 -9.22
C GLN A 4 1.37 31.30 -7.91
N GLU A 5 0.11 30.99 -7.60
CA GLU A 5 -0.39 31.15 -6.24
C GLU A 5 0.53 30.36 -5.31
N HIS A 6 0.99 31.01 -4.25
CA HIS A 6 1.82 30.41 -3.22
C HIS A 6 1.08 29.23 -2.59
N ASP A 7 1.37 28.02 -3.07
CA ASP A 7 0.74 26.81 -2.57
C ASP A 7 1.25 26.57 -1.14
N ASN A 8 0.40 26.94 -0.19
CA ASN A 8 0.67 26.92 1.23
C ASN A 8 0.70 25.45 1.68
N GLY A 9 1.85 24.81 1.46
CA GLY A 9 1.77 23.39 1.14
C GLY A 9 1.33 22.45 2.24
N VAL A 10 0.91 21.27 1.81
CA VAL A 10 0.12 20.33 2.60
C VAL A 10 1.03 19.34 3.32
N ARG A 11 0.63 18.88 4.51
CA ARG A 11 1.34 17.81 5.21
C ARG A 11 1.33 16.52 4.39
N LEU A 12 2.48 15.86 4.31
CA LEU A 12 2.68 14.62 3.55
C LEU A 12 1.62 13.55 3.89
N ASP A 13 1.38 13.28 5.17
CA ASP A 13 0.38 12.30 5.62
C ASP A 13 -1.04 12.61 5.13
N ARG A 14 -1.39 13.89 5.14
CA ARG A 14 -2.69 14.38 4.69
C ARG A 14 -2.83 14.26 3.18
N TRP A 15 -1.80 14.66 2.43
CA TRP A 15 -1.80 14.57 0.97
C TRP A 15 -1.86 13.11 0.50
N LEU A 16 -1.05 12.20 1.08
CA LEU A 16 -1.07 10.77 0.72
C LEU A 16 -2.44 10.12 0.91
N TRP A 17 -3.16 10.51 1.97
CA TRP A 17 -4.53 10.07 2.21
C TRP A 17 -5.52 10.72 1.23
N ALA A 18 -5.36 12.00 0.93
CA ALA A 18 -6.22 12.74 0.00
C ALA A 18 -6.09 12.19 -1.44
N ALA A 19 -4.86 11.92 -1.88
CA ALA A 19 -4.48 11.28 -3.14
C ALA A 19 -4.75 9.75 -3.17
N ARG A 20 -5.35 9.19 -2.11
CA ARG A 20 -5.86 7.81 -2.03
C ARG A 20 -4.80 6.70 -2.07
N PHE A 21 -3.52 7.00 -1.80
CA PHE A 21 -2.49 5.97 -1.64
C PHE A 21 -2.76 5.08 -0.43
N PHE A 22 -3.33 5.65 0.63
CA PHE A 22 -3.74 4.95 1.85
C PHE A 22 -5.24 5.09 2.13
N LYS A 23 -5.83 4.12 2.84
CA LYS A 23 -7.27 4.14 3.14
C LYS A 23 -7.57 5.18 4.22
N THR A 24 -6.70 5.27 5.21
CA THR A 24 -6.81 6.20 6.34
C THR A 24 -5.55 7.06 6.45
N ARG A 25 -5.67 8.22 7.10
CA ARG A 25 -4.50 9.07 7.39
C ARG A 25 -3.53 8.40 8.37
N ALA A 26 -4.03 7.61 9.32
CA ALA A 26 -3.19 6.84 10.24
C ALA A 26 -2.28 5.84 9.50
N GLU A 27 -2.82 5.11 8.51
CA GLU A 27 -2.01 4.23 7.66
C GLU A 27 -0.90 5.00 6.91
N ALA A 28 -1.19 6.22 6.43
CA ALA A 28 -0.18 7.05 5.78
C ALA A 28 0.93 7.47 6.77
N VAL A 29 0.57 7.85 8.00
CA VAL A 29 1.53 8.19 9.06
C VAL A 29 2.45 7.00 9.36
N GLU A 30 1.88 5.81 9.55
CA GLU A 30 2.65 4.60 9.84
C GLU A 30 3.55 4.20 8.68
N ALA A 31 3.08 4.33 7.43
CA ALA A 31 3.90 4.07 6.25
C ALA A 31 5.10 5.02 6.16
N VAL A 32 4.92 6.31 6.45
CA VAL A 32 6.03 7.29 6.49
C VAL A 32 7.01 6.93 7.60
N ARG A 33 6.52 6.62 8.82
CA ARG A 33 7.35 6.21 9.97
C ARG A 33 8.17 4.94 9.69
N ALA A 34 7.57 3.96 9.04
CA ALA A 34 8.22 2.71 8.62
C ALA A 34 9.23 2.90 7.47
N GLY A 35 9.37 4.11 6.91
CA GLY A 35 10.26 4.37 5.78
C GLY A 35 9.74 3.82 4.45
N HIS A 36 8.44 3.54 4.35
CA HIS A 36 7.79 3.14 3.10
C HIS A 36 7.55 4.32 2.17
N VAL A 37 7.63 5.55 2.69
CA VAL A 37 7.52 6.77 1.92
C VAL A 37 8.81 7.56 2.07
N LEU A 38 9.43 7.90 0.95
CA LEU A 38 10.53 8.87 0.88
C LEU A 38 10.07 10.13 0.15
N LEU A 39 10.58 11.26 0.60
CA LEU A 39 10.40 12.57 -0.03
C LEU A 39 11.75 13.00 -0.60
N ASN A 40 11.81 13.24 -1.91
CA ASN A 40 13.03 13.59 -2.63
C ASN A 40 14.19 12.64 -2.27
N ASP A 41 13.91 11.33 -2.29
CA ASP A 41 14.85 10.25 -1.95
C ASP A 41 15.35 10.21 -0.49
N HIS A 42 14.79 11.03 0.39
CA HIS A 42 15.13 11.06 1.81
C HIS A 42 14.00 10.58 2.71
N ARG A 43 14.36 9.98 3.86
CA ARG A 43 13.40 9.69 4.93
C ARG A 43 12.87 11.01 5.50
N THR A 44 11.59 11.02 5.84
CA THR A 44 10.92 12.24 6.30
C THR A 44 9.92 11.95 7.41
N ARG A 45 9.41 13.01 8.04
CA ARG A 45 8.34 12.93 9.03
C ARG A 45 7.00 13.09 8.34
N SER A 46 5.98 12.40 8.84
CA SER A 46 4.61 12.47 8.31
C SER A 46 4.03 13.88 8.27
N ALA A 47 4.42 14.74 9.22
CA ALA A 47 3.99 16.13 9.31
C ALA A 47 4.76 17.10 8.38
N LYS A 48 5.77 16.63 7.64
CA LYS A 48 6.53 17.49 6.72
C LYS A 48 5.56 18.04 5.66
N SER A 49 5.62 19.35 5.45
CA SER A 49 4.89 20.02 4.38
C SER A 49 5.58 19.73 3.04
N ILE A 50 4.81 19.31 2.04
CA ILE A 50 5.25 19.07 0.66
C ILE A 50 4.79 20.22 -0.25
N ARG A 51 5.35 20.27 -1.46
CA ARG A 51 5.06 21.25 -2.50
C ARG A 51 4.86 20.56 -3.85
N CYS A 52 4.29 21.27 -4.82
CA CYS A 52 4.33 20.82 -6.20
C CYS A 52 5.78 20.63 -6.66
N ASN A 53 5.97 19.67 -7.56
CA ASN A 53 7.26 19.15 -8.04
C ASN A 53 8.08 18.33 -7.02
N ASP A 54 7.61 18.15 -5.78
CA ASP A 54 8.22 17.17 -4.88
C ASP A 54 8.08 15.75 -5.45
N ARG A 55 9.15 14.97 -5.32
CA ARG A 55 9.19 13.56 -5.74
C ARG A 55 8.92 12.66 -4.55
N LEU A 56 7.99 11.73 -4.69
CA LEU A 56 7.66 10.76 -3.67
C LEU A 56 7.94 9.35 -4.17
N ARG A 57 8.63 8.56 -3.34
CA ARG A 57 8.74 7.11 -3.51
C ARG A 57 7.87 6.43 -2.48
N ILE A 58 6.81 5.75 -2.92
CA ILE A 58 5.78 5.16 -2.06
C ILE A 58 5.74 3.64 -2.24
N ARG A 59 6.11 2.90 -1.21
CA ARG A 59 5.98 1.44 -1.17
C ARG A 59 4.61 1.05 -0.62
N ARG A 60 3.84 0.29 -1.40
CA ARG A 60 2.51 -0.20 -1.03
C ARG A 60 2.34 -1.67 -1.39
N LYS A 61 2.17 -2.51 -0.35
CA LYS A 61 2.15 -3.98 -0.49
C LYS A 61 3.41 -4.44 -1.22
N THR A 62 3.26 -4.98 -2.43
CA THR A 62 4.35 -5.46 -3.28
C THR A 62 4.82 -4.39 -4.28
N ALA A 63 4.03 -3.35 -4.54
CA ALA A 63 4.34 -2.33 -5.53
C ALA A 63 5.10 -1.14 -4.93
N VAL A 64 5.95 -0.52 -5.75
CA VAL A 64 6.60 0.76 -5.45
C VAL A 64 6.17 1.76 -6.52
N TYR A 65 5.77 2.95 -6.08
CA TYR A 65 5.40 4.07 -6.94
C TYR A 65 6.48 5.14 -6.84
N HIS A 66 6.94 5.64 -7.97
CA HIS A 66 7.75 6.86 -8.04
C HIS A 66 6.88 7.92 -8.72
N ILE A 67 6.57 8.99 -8.01
CA ILE A 67 5.67 10.02 -8.49
C ILE A 67 6.26 11.42 -8.29
N THR A 68 5.79 12.35 -9.11
CA THR A 68 6.00 13.79 -8.92
C THR A 68 4.65 14.43 -8.60
N VAL A 69 4.59 15.21 -7.52
CA VAL A 69 3.38 15.92 -7.09
C VAL A 69 3.11 17.07 -8.07
N GLN A 70 1.91 17.11 -8.65
CA GLN A 70 1.50 18.19 -9.57
C GLN A 70 0.57 19.20 -8.90
N GLN A 71 -0.23 18.74 -7.92
CA GLN A 71 -1.20 19.57 -7.23
C GLN A 71 -1.31 19.16 -5.76
N LEU A 72 -1.41 20.15 -4.87
CA LEU A 72 -1.67 19.90 -3.46
C LEU A 72 -3.17 19.83 -3.19
N ILE A 73 -3.58 18.72 -2.59
CA ILE A 73 -4.93 18.50 -2.09
C ILE A 73 -4.88 18.05 -0.63
N ASP A 74 -5.83 18.53 0.17
CA ASP A 74 -5.92 18.26 1.60
C ASP A 74 -7.25 17.58 2.00
N LYS A 75 -8.14 17.40 1.03
CA LYS A 75 -9.43 16.70 1.12
C LYS A 75 -9.39 15.47 0.23
N ARG A 76 -9.93 14.35 0.73
CA ARG A 76 -10.01 13.11 -0.05
C ARG A 76 -11.06 13.24 -1.16
N VAL A 77 -10.59 13.08 -2.39
CA VAL A 77 -11.39 13.25 -3.61
C VAL A 77 -11.69 11.90 -4.28
N SER A 78 -12.41 11.94 -5.39
CA SER A 78 -12.67 10.78 -6.24
C SER A 78 -11.37 10.20 -6.80
N ALA A 79 -11.40 8.94 -7.26
CA ALA A 79 -10.22 8.30 -7.83
C ALA A 79 -9.69 9.04 -9.06
N ALA A 80 -10.58 9.54 -9.92
CA ALA A 80 -10.24 10.27 -11.13
C ALA A 80 -9.50 11.59 -10.82
N ILE A 81 -10.00 12.36 -9.86
CA ILE A 81 -9.36 13.64 -9.47
C ILE A 81 -8.02 13.36 -8.77
N ALA A 82 -7.97 12.37 -7.87
CA ALA A 82 -6.72 12.02 -7.18
C ALA A 82 -5.59 11.65 -8.16
N ALA A 83 -5.90 10.93 -9.24
CA ALA A 83 -4.93 10.55 -10.26
C ALA A 83 -4.34 11.75 -11.03
N GLN A 84 -5.01 12.90 -11.05
CA GLN A 84 -4.53 14.11 -11.72
C GLN A 84 -3.55 14.91 -10.83
N THR A 85 -3.49 14.61 -9.53
CA THR A 85 -2.65 15.37 -8.57
C THR A 85 -1.18 14.96 -8.58
N TYR A 86 -0.83 13.92 -9.33
CA TYR A 86 0.55 13.46 -9.48
C TYR A 86 0.76 12.83 -10.85
N VAL A 87 2.03 12.75 -11.26
CA VAL A 87 2.47 11.99 -12.42
C VAL A 87 3.35 10.85 -11.93
N GLU A 88 3.03 9.61 -12.31
CA GLU A 88 3.89 8.45 -12.05
C GLU A 88 4.98 8.37 -13.13
N ASP A 89 6.20 8.08 -12.72
CA ASP A 89 7.34 7.87 -13.60
C ASP A 89 7.09 6.67 -14.54
N PRO A 90 7.35 6.77 -15.86
CA PRO A 90 7.20 5.65 -16.80
C PRO A 90 7.89 4.36 -16.32
N ASP A 91 9.12 4.44 -15.80
CA ASP A 91 9.86 3.29 -15.31
C ASP A 91 9.19 2.66 -14.07
N SER A 92 8.50 3.48 -13.27
CA SER A 92 7.70 3.00 -12.15
C SER A 92 6.47 2.23 -12.64
N ILE A 93 5.78 2.75 -13.65
CA ILE A 93 4.61 2.09 -14.25
C ILE A 93 5.02 0.73 -14.80
N GLU A 94 6.06 0.67 -15.62
CA GLU A 94 6.56 -0.56 -16.25
C GLU A 94 6.93 -1.61 -15.20
N ARG A 95 7.75 -1.26 -14.20
CA ARG A 95 8.11 -2.18 -13.10
C ARG A 95 6.89 -2.75 -12.39
N ARG A 96 5.87 -1.91 -12.18
CA ARG A 96 4.66 -2.27 -11.44
C ARG A 96 3.74 -3.15 -12.28
N GLU A 97 3.70 -2.96 -13.58
CA GLU A 97 2.98 -3.81 -14.52
C GLU A 97 3.66 -5.16 -14.72
N ALA A 98 4.98 -5.18 -14.90
CA ALA A 98 5.78 -6.41 -14.95
C ALA A 98 5.59 -7.25 -13.68
N LEU A 99 5.66 -6.63 -12.49
CA LEU A 99 5.39 -7.32 -11.23
C LEU A 99 3.95 -7.86 -11.16
N ARG A 100 2.96 -7.10 -11.64
CA ARG A 100 1.56 -7.55 -11.66
C ARG A 100 1.39 -8.75 -12.60
N GLN A 101 2.04 -8.76 -13.75
CA GLN A 101 2.02 -9.88 -14.69
C GLN A 101 2.70 -11.11 -14.06
N GLN A 102 3.88 -10.94 -13.46
CA GLN A 102 4.60 -12.02 -12.79
C GLN A 102 3.76 -12.65 -11.67
N LEU A 103 3.10 -11.84 -10.83
CA LEU A 103 2.24 -12.32 -9.75
C LEU A 103 0.96 -13.00 -10.26
N ARG A 104 0.47 -12.65 -11.45
CA ARG A 104 -0.67 -13.34 -12.10
C ARG A 104 -0.29 -14.72 -12.63
N LEU A 105 0.93 -14.85 -13.13
CA LEU A 105 1.45 -16.10 -13.70
C LEU A 105 1.95 -17.08 -12.63
N GLN A 106 2.30 -16.59 -11.44
CA GLN A 106 2.66 -17.48 -10.34
C GLN A 106 1.46 -18.35 -9.95
N PRO A 107 1.60 -19.69 -9.93
CA PRO A 107 0.56 -20.56 -9.42
C PRO A 107 0.26 -20.12 -7.99
N GLN A 108 -0.99 -19.73 -7.77
CA GLN A 108 -1.45 -19.36 -6.44
C GLN A 108 -1.14 -20.58 -5.55
N PRO A 109 -0.34 -20.43 -4.46
CA PRO A 109 -0.13 -21.55 -3.56
C PRO A 109 -1.52 -21.98 -3.16
N VAL A 110 -1.90 -23.20 -3.56
CA VAL A 110 -3.13 -23.82 -3.12
C VAL A 110 -3.02 -23.70 -1.62
N ARG A 111 -3.79 -22.79 -1.01
CA ARG A 111 -4.01 -22.86 0.42
C ARG A 111 -4.66 -24.22 0.54
N GLN A 112 -3.87 -25.22 0.90
CA GLN A 112 -4.37 -26.39 1.57
C GLN A 112 -5.02 -25.80 2.81
N SER A 113 -6.28 -25.41 2.62
CA SER A 113 -7.24 -25.34 3.68
C SER A 113 -7.31 -26.81 4.10
N ARG A 114 -6.34 -27.24 4.93
CA ARG A 114 -6.61 -28.31 5.87
C ARG A 114 -7.74 -27.73 6.68
N GLY A 115 -8.96 -27.99 6.20
CA GLY A 115 -10.18 -27.55 6.84
C GLY A 115 -10.03 -27.91 8.30
N ARG A 116 -10.37 -26.95 9.17
CA ARG A 116 -10.55 -27.22 10.58
C ARG A 116 -11.32 -28.55 10.68
N PRO A 117 -10.75 -29.61 11.29
CA PRO A 117 -11.32 -30.95 11.20
C PRO A 117 -12.81 -30.91 11.54
N ASP A 118 -13.63 -31.46 10.65
CA ASP A 118 -15.05 -31.51 10.90
C ASP A 118 -15.28 -32.37 12.17
N LYS A 119 -16.39 -32.15 12.87
CA LYS A 119 -16.68 -32.76 14.18
C LYS A 119 -16.52 -34.30 14.16
N LYS A 120 -16.74 -34.92 12.99
CA LYS A 120 -16.58 -36.35 12.74
C LYS A 120 -15.10 -36.81 12.73
N GLU A 121 -14.22 -36.09 12.03
CA GLU A 121 -12.77 -36.38 12.00
C GLU A 121 -12.13 -36.18 13.38
N ARG A 122 -12.60 -35.17 14.14
CA ARG A 122 -12.18 -34.94 15.53
C ARG A 122 -12.56 -36.10 16.45
N ARG A 123 -13.75 -36.68 16.28
CA ARG A 123 -14.20 -37.86 17.03
C ARG A 123 -13.36 -39.10 16.69
N GLN A 124 -13.06 -39.32 15.41
CA GLN A 124 -12.22 -40.46 14.99
C GLN A 124 -10.80 -40.38 15.54
N LEU A 125 -10.17 -39.19 15.51
CA LEU A 125 -8.85 -38.97 16.10
C LEU A 125 -8.83 -39.17 17.62
N GLN A 126 -9.91 -38.81 18.32
CA GLN A 126 -10.04 -39.10 19.75
C GLN A 126 -10.18 -40.61 19.99
N GLN A 127 -11.01 -41.32 19.22
CA GLN A 127 -11.23 -42.75 19.37
C GLN A 127 -9.96 -43.57 19.12
N MET A 128 -9.16 -43.19 18.13
CA MET A 128 -7.87 -43.83 17.87
C MET A 128 -6.86 -43.61 18.99
N ARG A 129 -6.80 -42.41 19.59
CA ARG A 129 -5.91 -42.13 20.74
C ARG A 129 -6.25 -42.94 22.01
N TYR A 130 -7.51 -43.36 22.18
CA TYR A 130 -7.92 -44.20 23.33
C TYR A 130 -7.72 -45.70 23.08
N ALA A 131 -7.51 -46.13 21.83
CA ALA A 131 -7.26 -47.54 21.50
C ALA A 131 -5.78 -47.94 21.69
N ASP A 132 -4.85 -47.02 21.46
CA ASP A 132 -3.39 -47.26 21.62
C ASP A 132 -2.88 -47.17 23.08
N GLY A 133 -3.74 -46.84 24.04
CA GLY A 133 -3.37 -46.64 25.46
C GLY A 133 -3.69 -47.81 26.39
N ARG A 134 -4.05 -48.99 25.87
CA ARG A 134 -4.24 -50.22 26.66
C ARG A 134 -3.22 -51.28 26.25
N GLY A 135 -1.99 -51.09 26.74
CA GLY A 135 -0.99 -52.12 26.96
C GLY A 135 -0.61 -52.09 28.42
#